data_AF-A0AAN8JTU7-F1
#
_entry.id   AF-A0AAN8JTU7-F1
#
_cell.length_a   1.000
_cell.length_b   1.000
_cell.length_c   1.000
_cell.angle_alpha   90.00
_cell.angle_beta   90.00
_cell.angle_gamma   90.00
#
_symmetry.space_group_name_H-M   'P 1'
#
loop_
_entity.id
_entity.type
_entity.pdbx_description
1 polymer ?
#
loop_
_entity_poly.entity_id
_entity_poly.type
_entity_poly.pdbx_seq_one_letter_code
_entity_poly.pdbx_strand_id
1 'polypeptide(L)'
;MFLNTLGIGEWAMHAWVKNDKMGFHENSSTKTTPNRRNTDRYYDRRQSCTDFLAAIPKLPSHYCRSSSTCMYLEPIIGNKMELYRLYCEYCVTNNIEIPASRRVLMEEMQELNIKLFQPKKDKCDICSAHEVGNVNEDDYNNHVRKKEEARDEKIKDKTEAENGECNCISIDLQAVLIAPRLQTSSLYYKQKLAVHNFTVFDMVSTQAVCYVFDECQADLTANVFASCLTDYIKHELPKKT
;
A
#
# COMPACT_ATOMS: atom_id res chain seq x y z
N MET A 1 11.01 34.41 -31.06
CA MET A 1 11.81 34.89 -29.90
C MET A 1 10.92 35.17 -28.69
N PHE A 2 9.88 36.02 -28.81
CA PHE A 2 8.92 36.35 -27.73
C PHE A 2 8.28 35.13 -27.01
N LEU A 3 7.80 34.13 -27.76
CA LEU A 3 7.11 32.96 -27.19
C LEU A 3 8.00 32.11 -26.27
N ASN A 4 9.28 31.94 -26.63
CA ASN A 4 10.23 31.14 -25.86
C ASN A 4 10.70 31.86 -24.58
N THR A 5 10.75 33.19 -24.60
CA THR A 5 11.18 33.97 -23.43
C THR A 5 10.14 33.96 -22.31
N LEU A 6 8.85 33.91 -22.65
CA LEU A 6 7.75 33.94 -21.67
C LEU A 6 7.09 32.57 -21.45
N GLY A 7 7.55 31.52 -22.14
CA GLY A 7 6.98 30.18 -22.03
C GLY A 7 5.51 30.08 -22.47
N ILE A 8 5.08 30.94 -23.39
CA ILE A 8 3.68 31.00 -23.85
C ILE A 8 3.54 30.14 -25.11
N GLY A 9 2.59 29.22 -25.10
CA GLY A 9 2.28 28.38 -26.27
C GLY A 9 1.73 29.23 -27.43
N GLU A 10 2.20 28.94 -28.64
CA GLU A 10 1.87 29.67 -29.88
C GLU A 10 0.35 29.82 -30.09
N TRP A 11 -0.42 28.76 -29.83
CA TRP A 11 -1.88 28.78 -29.92
C TRP A 11 -2.56 29.70 -28.92
N ALA A 12 -2.03 29.84 -27.70
CA ALA A 12 -2.57 30.74 -26.69
C ALA A 12 -2.40 32.21 -27.14
N MET A 13 -1.23 32.53 -27.70
CA MET A 13 -0.96 33.86 -28.24
C MET A 13 -1.88 34.19 -29.43
N HIS A 14 -2.05 33.26 -30.37
CA HIS A 14 -2.98 33.45 -31.48
C HIS A 14 -4.42 33.64 -31.02
N ALA A 15 -4.88 32.89 -30.02
CA ALA A 15 -6.23 33.03 -29.48
C ALA A 15 -6.46 34.40 -28.82
N TRP A 16 -5.46 34.93 -28.10
CA TRP A 16 -5.55 36.25 -27.49
C TRP A 16 -5.58 37.37 -28.52
N VAL A 17 -4.70 37.32 -29.53
CA VAL A 17 -4.67 38.33 -30.60
C VAL A 17 -5.97 38.34 -31.43
N LYS A 18 -6.58 37.17 -31.65
CA LYS A 18 -7.83 37.08 -32.41
C LYS A 18 -9.03 37.67 -31.66
N ASN A 19 -8.98 37.68 -30.33
CA ASN A 19 -10.08 38.11 -29.46
C ASN A 19 -9.90 39.54 -28.92
N ASP A 20 -8.80 40.21 -29.26
CA ASP A 20 -8.50 41.55 -28.75
C ASP A 20 -9.10 42.63 -29.68
N LYS A 21 -10.12 43.35 -29.18
CA LYS A 21 -10.52 44.66 -29.71
C LYS A 21 -10.11 45.71 -28.69
N MET A 22 -8.92 46.28 -28.91
CA MET A 22 -8.42 47.48 -28.22
C MET A 22 -8.20 47.33 -26.69
N GLY A 23 -7.61 46.22 -26.23
CA GLY A 23 -6.86 46.20 -24.97
C GLY A 23 -7.67 46.27 -23.69
N PHE A 24 -8.99 46.13 -23.75
CA PHE A 24 -9.84 45.93 -22.58
C PHE A 24 -10.80 44.77 -22.83
N HIS A 25 -10.71 43.73 -21.99
CA HIS A 25 -11.68 42.65 -21.98
C HIS A 25 -13.04 43.23 -21.55
N GLU A 26 -14.03 43.27 -22.45
CA GLU A 26 -15.41 43.32 -21.99
C GLU A 26 -15.66 42.06 -21.17
N ASN A 27 -16.11 42.24 -19.92
CA ASN A 27 -16.67 41.18 -19.09
C ASN A 27 -17.93 40.65 -19.78
N SER A 28 -17.72 39.86 -20.82
CA SER A 28 -18.73 39.02 -21.42
C SER A 28 -18.95 37.90 -20.42
N SER A 29 -19.96 38.11 -19.58
CA SER A 29 -20.64 37.06 -18.83
C SER A 29 -20.67 35.80 -19.70
N THR A 30 -19.85 34.83 -19.35
CA THR A 30 -19.81 33.54 -20.03
C THR A 30 -21.18 32.92 -19.88
N LYS A 31 -22.04 33.09 -20.88
CA LYS A 31 -23.18 32.20 -21.10
C LYS A 31 -22.57 30.86 -21.48
N THR A 32 -22.22 30.08 -20.46
CA THR A 32 -21.96 28.65 -20.57
C THR A 32 -23.24 28.02 -21.10
N THR A 33 -23.29 27.81 -22.41
CA THR A 33 -24.26 26.90 -23.00
C THR A 33 -23.95 25.52 -22.41
N PRO A 34 -24.90 24.86 -21.72
CA PRO A 34 -24.63 23.56 -21.13
C PRO A 34 -24.44 22.58 -22.28
N ASN A 35 -23.22 22.05 -22.39
CA ASN A 35 -22.85 21.08 -23.40
C ASN A 35 -23.45 19.70 -23.02
N ARG A 36 -24.79 19.59 -23.01
CA ARG A 36 -25.55 18.40 -22.59
C ARG A 36 -25.15 17.12 -23.33
N ARG A 37 -24.67 17.23 -24.58
CA ARG A 37 -24.24 16.06 -25.37
C ARG A 37 -22.97 15.40 -24.84
N ASN A 38 -22.15 16.10 -24.06
CA ASN A 38 -20.89 15.55 -23.55
C ASN A 38 -21.06 14.89 -22.17
N THR A 39 -22.05 15.32 -21.37
CA THR A 39 -22.34 14.75 -20.05
C THR A 39 -23.00 13.38 -20.16
N ASP A 40 -23.96 13.20 -21.08
CA ASP A 40 -24.67 11.92 -21.24
C ASP A 40 -23.73 10.83 -21.78
N ARG A 41 -22.88 11.16 -22.77
CA ARG A 41 -21.83 10.25 -23.27
C ARG A 41 -20.78 9.92 -22.21
N TYR A 42 -20.54 10.81 -21.24
CA TYR A 42 -19.60 10.54 -20.15
C TYR A 42 -20.22 9.60 -19.12
N TYR A 43 -21.50 9.80 -18.77
CA TYR A 43 -22.27 8.92 -17.90
C TYR A 43 -22.38 7.50 -18.47
N ASP A 44 -22.66 7.38 -19.76
CA ASP A 44 -22.76 6.10 -20.48
C ASP A 44 -21.43 5.31 -20.48
N ARG A 45 -20.31 6.01 -20.72
CA ARG A 45 -18.97 5.40 -20.67
C ARG A 45 -18.58 4.97 -19.26
N ARG A 46 -18.96 5.75 -18.25
CA ARG A 46 -18.73 5.45 -16.84
C ARG A 46 -19.51 4.21 -16.40
N GLN A 47 -20.77 4.10 -16.84
CA GLN A 47 -21.59 2.91 -16.64
C GLN A 47 -20.96 1.65 -17.24
N SER A 48 -20.41 1.74 -18.47
CA SER A 48 -19.75 0.57 -19.09
C SER A 48 -18.55 0.05 -18.28
N CYS A 49 -17.80 0.94 -17.60
CA CYS A 49 -16.74 0.54 -16.67
C CYS A 49 -17.32 -0.17 -15.45
N THR A 50 -18.42 0.35 -14.90
CA THR A 50 -19.10 -0.24 -13.76
C THR A 50 -19.60 -1.65 -14.09
N ASP A 51 -20.22 -1.84 -15.25
CA ASP A 51 -20.74 -3.14 -15.68
C ASP A 51 -19.62 -4.15 -15.90
N PHE A 52 -18.52 -3.73 -16.52
CA PHE A 52 -17.32 -4.56 -16.67
C PHE A 52 -16.72 -4.97 -15.31
N LEU A 53 -16.55 -4.01 -14.39
CA LEU A 53 -16.02 -4.28 -13.05
C LEU A 53 -16.96 -5.16 -12.23
N ALA A 54 -18.28 -5.11 -12.47
CA ALA A 54 -19.26 -6.00 -11.87
C ALA A 54 -19.13 -7.44 -12.41
N ALA A 55 -18.89 -7.60 -13.71
CA ALA A 55 -18.77 -8.90 -14.37
C ALA A 55 -17.48 -9.69 -14.03
N ILE A 56 -16.38 -9.00 -13.68
CA ILE A 56 -15.13 -9.68 -13.30
C ILE A 56 -15.24 -10.30 -11.89
N PRO A 57 -14.73 -11.52 -11.66
CA PRO A 57 -14.67 -12.11 -10.33
C PRO A 57 -13.83 -11.27 -9.36
N LYS A 58 -14.35 -11.11 -8.14
CA LYS A 58 -13.76 -10.31 -7.08
C LYS A 58 -13.62 -11.14 -5.81
N LEU A 59 -12.49 -10.99 -5.14
CA LEU A 59 -12.21 -11.58 -3.84
C LEU A 59 -12.40 -10.52 -2.75
N PRO A 60 -13.17 -10.81 -1.68
CA PRO A 60 -13.21 -9.91 -0.53
C PRO A 60 -11.84 -9.88 0.14
N SER A 61 -11.52 -8.78 0.84
CA SER A 61 -10.41 -8.82 1.78
C SER A 61 -10.73 -9.84 2.88
N HIS A 62 -10.16 -11.05 2.81
CA HIS A 62 -10.49 -12.12 3.75
C HIS A 62 -10.12 -11.75 5.21
N TYR A 63 -9.09 -10.92 5.37
CA TYR A 63 -8.52 -10.58 6.68
C TYR A 63 -8.62 -9.10 7.07
N CYS A 64 -9.11 -8.21 6.20
CA CYS A 64 -9.40 -6.81 6.57
C CYS A 64 -10.92 -6.55 6.58
N ARG A 65 -11.77 -7.58 6.72
CA ARG A 65 -13.23 -7.40 6.79
C ARG A 65 -13.66 -6.45 7.91
N SER A 66 -12.90 -6.42 9.02
CA SER A 66 -13.17 -5.53 10.15
C SER A 66 -12.72 -4.08 9.91
N SER A 67 -11.79 -3.82 8.98
CA SER A 67 -11.14 -2.52 8.78
C SER A 67 -11.27 -1.94 7.37
N SER A 68 -11.83 -2.69 6.41
CA SER A 68 -11.97 -2.26 5.02
C SER A 68 -13.07 -3.00 4.27
N THR A 69 -13.87 -2.24 3.52
CA THR A 69 -14.85 -2.75 2.53
C THR A 69 -14.22 -3.06 1.16
N CYS A 70 -12.89 -3.05 1.08
CA CYS A 70 -12.17 -3.17 -0.19
C CYS A 70 -12.30 -4.57 -0.80
N MET A 71 -12.59 -4.60 -2.11
CA MET A 71 -12.64 -5.80 -2.93
C MET A 71 -11.37 -5.88 -3.78
N TYR A 72 -10.89 -7.08 -4.04
CA TYR A 72 -9.70 -7.31 -4.86
C TYR A 72 -10.08 -8.06 -6.13
N LEU A 73 -9.49 -7.69 -7.26
CA LEU A 73 -9.56 -8.53 -8.45
C LEU A 73 -8.75 -9.80 -8.22
N GLU A 74 -9.16 -10.90 -8.86
CA GLU A 74 -8.38 -12.13 -8.80
C GLU A 74 -6.95 -11.91 -9.35
N PRO A 75 -5.94 -12.57 -8.77
CA PRO A 75 -4.53 -12.36 -9.11
C PRO A 75 -4.13 -12.87 -10.50
N ILE A 76 -5.11 -13.22 -11.34
CA ILE A 76 -4.93 -13.54 -12.76
C ILE A 76 -4.54 -12.28 -13.55
N ILE A 77 -5.06 -11.11 -13.14
CA ILE A 77 -4.79 -9.84 -13.81
C ILE A 77 -3.53 -9.21 -13.19
N GLY A 78 -2.40 -9.32 -13.90
CA GLY A 78 -1.10 -9.01 -13.35
C GLY A 78 -0.79 -7.51 -13.27
N ASN A 79 -1.46 -6.66 -14.06
CA ASN A 79 -1.25 -5.22 -14.01
C ASN A 79 -2.44 -4.39 -14.56
N LYS A 80 -2.41 -3.07 -14.30
CA LYS A 80 -3.46 -2.13 -14.72
C LYS A 80 -3.60 -1.98 -16.24
N MET A 81 -2.56 -2.32 -17.01
CA MET A 81 -2.59 -2.25 -18.47
C MET A 81 -3.33 -3.46 -19.04
N GLU A 82 -3.05 -4.65 -18.50
CA GLU A 82 -3.76 -5.88 -18.82
C GLU A 82 -5.25 -5.79 -18.48
N LEU A 83 -5.58 -5.21 -17.31
CA LEU A 83 -6.98 -4.93 -16.95
C LEU A 83 -7.68 -4.05 -17.99
N TYR A 84 -7.00 -3.01 -18.46
CA TYR A 84 -7.54 -2.11 -19.48
C TYR A 84 -7.69 -2.80 -20.84
N ARG A 85 -6.78 -3.72 -21.19
CA ARG A 85 -6.90 -4.53 -22.41
C ARG A 85 -8.15 -5.41 -22.36
N LEU A 86 -8.38 -6.10 -21.24
CA LEU A 86 -9.58 -6.91 -21.00
C LEU A 86 -10.86 -6.06 -21.07
N TYR A 87 -10.83 -4.83 -20.57
CA TYR A 87 -11.94 -3.90 -20.70
C TYR A 87 -12.22 -3.55 -22.16
N CYS A 88 -11.19 -3.25 -22.96
CA CYS A 88 -11.36 -2.99 -24.40
C CYS A 88 -11.94 -4.21 -25.13
N GLU A 89 -11.49 -5.42 -24.81
CA GLU A 89 -12.02 -6.67 -25.36
C GLU A 89 -13.50 -6.88 -24.97
N TYR A 90 -13.85 -6.59 -23.72
CA TYR A 90 -15.24 -6.59 -23.25
C TYR A 90 -16.10 -5.57 -24.02
N CYS A 91 -15.58 -4.37 -24.28
CA CYS A 91 -16.28 -3.35 -25.06
C CYS A 91 -16.56 -3.82 -26.50
N VAL A 92 -15.59 -4.45 -27.16
CA VAL A 92 -15.78 -5.02 -28.50
C VAL A 92 -16.86 -6.11 -28.48
N THR A 93 -16.82 -6.99 -27.48
CA THR A 93 -17.78 -8.11 -27.35
C THR A 93 -19.21 -7.63 -27.08
N ASN A 94 -19.37 -6.53 -26.34
CA ASN A 94 -20.68 -5.96 -25.99
C ASN A 94 -21.12 -4.84 -26.95
N ASN A 95 -20.47 -4.68 -28.12
CA ASN A 95 -20.78 -3.66 -29.13
C ASN A 95 -20.74 -2.21 -28.60
N ILE A 96 -19.81 -1.92 -27.69
CA ILE A 96 -19.56 -0.56 -27.19
C ILE A 96 -18.58 0.12 -28.16
N GLU A 97 -19.07 1.09 -28.94
CA GLU A 97 -18.29 1.75 -30.01
C GLU A 97 -17.01 2.44 -29.51
N ILE A 98 -17.05 3.04 -28.32
CA ILE A 98 -15.93 3.83 -27.78
C ILE A 98 -15.70 3.47 -26.32
N PRO A 99 -14.64 2.69 -26.02
CA PRO A 99 -14.23 2.40 -24.65
C PRO A 99 -13.93 3.68 -23.86
N ALA A 100 -14.23 3.67 -22.57
CA ALA A 100 -13.76 4.71 -21.67
C ALA A 100 -12.23 4.73 -21.61
N SER A 101 -11.64 5.88 -21.32
CA SER A 101 -10.18 5.97 -21.15
C SER A 101 -9.72 5.18 -19.92
N ARG A 102 -8.46 4.74 -19.93
CA ARG A 102 -7.83 4.10 -18.75
C ARG A 102 -7.99 4.92 -17.47
N ARG A 103 -7.93 6.25 -17.55
CA ARG A 103 -8.11 7.13 -16.38
C ARG A 103 -9.49 6.92 -15.74
N VAL A 104 -10.54 6.93 -16.57
CA VAL A 104 -11.93 6.75 -16.12
C VAL A 104 -12.12 5.36 -15.50
N LEU A 105 -11.59 4.30 -16.12
CA LEU A 105 -11.64 2.96 -15.53
C LEU A 105 -10.96 2.89 -14.15
N MET A 106 -9.82 3.56 -13.98
CA MET A 106 -9.09 3.57 -12.71
C MET A 106 -9.80 4.40 -11.63
N GLU A 107 -10.45 5.50 -12.01
CA GLU A 107 -11.30 6.29 -11.12
C GLU A 107 -12.51 5.47 -10.64
N GLU A 108 -13.13 4.71 -11.54
CA GLU A 108 -14.23 3.81 -11.18
C GLU A 108 -13.83 2.68 -10.25
N MET A 109 -12.65 2.10 -10.46
CA MET A 109 -12.10 1.14 -9.50
C MET A 109 -11.93 1.77 -8.11
N GLN A 110 -11.50 3.04 -8.04
CA GLN A 110 -11.32 3.72 -6.75
C GLN A 110 -12.66 4.01 -6.08
N GLU A 111 -13.66 4.47 -6.83
CA GLU A 111 -15.00 4.75 -6.29
C GLU A 111 -15.71 3.48 -5.82
N LEU A 112 -15.55 2.36 -6.53
CA LEU A 112 -16.06 1.04 -6.13
C LEU A 112 -15.19 0.34 -5.08
N ASN A 113 -14.11 0.98 -4.61
CA ASN A 113 -13.13 0.43 -3.67
C ASN A 113 -12.55 -0.94 -4.10
N ILE A 114 -12.30 -1.08 -5.40
CA ILE A 114 -11.70 -2.28 -6.02
C ILE A 114 -10.21 -2.04 -6.23
N LYS A 115 -9.37 -2.97 -5.75
CA LYS A 115 -7.92 -2.96 -5.94
C LYS A 115 -7.46 -4.14 -6.77
N LEU A 116 -6.40 -3.95 -7.55
CA LEU A 116 -5.84 -5.00 -8.40
C LEU A 116 -5.03 -6.02 -7.60
N PHE A 117 -4.25 -5.54 -6.62
CA PHE A 117 -3.34 -6.38 -5.85
C PHE A 117 -3.82 -6.49 -4.42
N GLN A 118 -4.04 -7.72 -3.97
CA GLN A 118 -4.16 -8.01 -2.57
C GLN A 118 -2.76 -7.87 -1.92
N PRO A 119 -2.61 -7.08 -0.84
CA PRO A 119 -1.37 -7.06 -0.08
C PRO A 119 -1.05 -8.50 0.35
N LYS A 120 0.15 -8.98 0.00
CA LYS A 120 0.67 -10.22 0.58
C LYS A 120 0.84 -9.96 2.07
N LYS A 121 0.14 -10.72 2.89
CA LYS A 121 0.36 -10.76 4.33
C LYS A 121 1.20 -11.98 4.64
N ASP A 122 2.09 -11.86 5.61
CA ASP A 122 2.80 -12.99 6.17
C ASP A 122 1.78 -13.91 6.84
N LYS A 123 1.56 -15.08 6.24
CA LYS A 123 0.84 -16.18 6.86
C LYS A 123 1.87 -17.12 7.46
N CYS A 124 1.61 -17.62 8.66
CA CYS A 124 2.43 -18.70 9.19
C CYS A 124 2.24 -19.96 8.35
N ASP A 125 3.21 -20.87 8.42
CA ASP A 125 3.20 -22.11 7.65
C ASP A 125 1.99 -22.97 7.98
N ILE A 126 1.54 -23.00 9.24
CA ILE A 126 0.38 -23.79 9.70
C ILE A 126 -0.91 -23.31 9.03
N CYS A 127 -1.18 -22.00 9.04
CA CYS A 127 -2.36 -21.45 8.36
C CYS A 127 -2.31 -21.70 6.86
N SER A 128 -1.14 -21.55 6.23
CA SER A 128 -0.97 -21.78 4.80
C SER A 128 -1.18 -23.25 4.44
N ALA A 129 -0.72 -24.16 5.29
CA ALA A 129 -0.86 -25.60 5.11
C ALA A 129 -2.30 -26.08 5.34
N HIS A 130 -3.05 -25.47 6.28
CA HIS A 130 -4.47 -25.75 6.48
C HIS A 130 -5.32 -25.38 5.25
N GLU A 131 -5.05 -24.23 4.62
CA GLU A 131 -5.78 -23.78 3.41
C GLU A 131 -5.70 -24.76 2.24
N VAL A 132 -4.60 -25.51 2.15
CA VAL A 132 -4.39 -26.53 1.11
C VAL A 132 -4.74 -27.95 1.58
N GLY A 133 -5.30 -28.10 2.79
CA GLY A 133 -5.73 -29.38 3.35
C GLY A 133 -4.61 -30.26 3.91
N ASN A 134 -3.42 -29.69 4.17
CA ASN A 134 -2.25 -30.42 4.69
C ASN A 134 -2.16 -30.45 6.23
N VAL A 135 -3.11 -29.85 6.94
CA VAL A 135 -3.16 -29.81 8.41
C VAL A 135 -4.53 -30.26 8.87
N ASN A 136 -4.58 -31.07 9.93
CA ASN A 136 -5.84 -31.50 10.53
C ASN A 136 -6.58 -30.32 11.16
N GLU A 137 -7.91 -30.38 11.15
CA GLU A 137 -8.78 -29.33 11.70
C GLU A 137 -8.53 -29.10 13.20
N ASP A 138 -8.26 -30.17 13.95
CA ASP A 138 -7.97 -30.07 15.40
C ASP A 138 -6.66 -29.32 15.68
N ASP A 139 -5.62 -29.56 14.87
CA ASP A 139 -4.33 -28.89 15.01
C ASP A 139 -4.43 -27.41 14.64
N TYR A 140 -5.20 -27.10 13.60
CA TYR A 140 -5.50 -25.73 13.20
C TYR A 140 -6.31 -25.00 14.29
N ASN A 141 -7.35 -25.63 14.85
CA ASN A 141 -8.15 -25.05 15.93
C ASN A 141 -7.31 -24.79 17.19
N ASN A 142 -6.43 -25.72 17.55
CA ASN A 142 -5.48 -25.51 18.64
C ASN A 142 -4.50 -24.36 18.35
N HIS A 143 -4.01 -24.23 17.11
CA HIS A 143 -3.17 -23.11 16.68
C HIS A 143 -3.92 -21.77 16.81
N VAL A 144 -5.16 -21.69 16.32
CA VAL A 144 -6.00 -20.50 16.42
C VAL A 144 -6.27 -20.14 17.88
N ARG A 145 -6.61 -21.12 18.73
CA ARG A 145 -6.83 -20.88 20.16
C ARG A 145 -5.60 -20.26 20.83
N LYS A 146 -4.42 -20.87 20.67
CA LYS A 146 -3.17 -20.35 21.24
C LYS A 146 -2.82 -18.94 20.75
N LYS A 147 -3.13 -18.67 19.48
CA LYS A 147 -2.91 -17.35 18.87
C LYS A 147 -3.80 -16.28 19.50
N GLU A 148 -5.07 -16.57 19.74
CA GLU A 148 -5.97 -15.62 20.42
C GLU A 148 -5.60 -15.48 21.90
N GLU A 149 -5.27 -16.58 22.59
CA GLU A 149 -4.75 -16.54 23.98
C GLU A 149 -3.52 -15.61 24.10
N ALA A 150 -2.55 -15.73 23.19
CA ALA A 150 -1.36 -14.87 23.18
C ALA A 150 -1.68 -13.39 22.88
N ARG A 151 -2.73 -13.11 22.12
CA ARG A 151 -3.20 -11.74 21.86
C ARG A 151 -3.90 -11.15 23.07
N ASP A 152 -4.72 -11.94 23.73
CA ASP A 152 -5.44 -11.52 24.94
C ASP A 152 -4.45 -11.21 26.05
N GLU A 153 -3.44 -12.06 26.27
CA GLU A 153 -2.35 -11.77 27.22
C GLU A 153 -1.57 -10.51 26.83
N LYS A 154 -1.22 -10.33 25.55
CA LYS A 154 -0.56 -9.09 25.10
C LYS A 154 -1.40 -7.84 25.38
N ILE A 155 -2.72 -7.91 25.25
CA ILE A 155 -3.62 -6.79 25.54
C ILE A 155 -3.61 -6.49 27.05
N LYS A 156 -3.69 -7.53 27.89
CA LYS A 156 -3.61 -7.39 29.35
C LYS A 156 -2.29 -6.75 29.77
N ASP A 157 -1.16 -7.30 29.31
CA ASP A 157 0.19 -6.77 29.60
C ASP A 157 0.32 -5.30 29.21
N LYS A 158 -0.29 -4.93 28.07
CA LYS A 158 -0.29 -3.53 27.62
C LYS A 158 -1.11 -2.65 28.57
N THR A 159 -2.30 -3.07 28.97
CA THR A 159 -3.14 -2.31 29.91
C THR A 159 -2.48 -2.18 31.29
N GLU A 160 -1.85 -3.24 31.80
CA GLU A 160 -1.08 -3.21 33.04
C GLU A 160 0.13 -2.26 32.95
N ALA A 161 0.80 -2.23 31.80
CA ALA A 161 1.89 -1.28 31.55
C ALA A 161 1.41 0.17 31.47
N GLU A 162 0.25 0.43 30.84
CA GLU A 162 -0.39 1.75 30.80
C GLU A 162 -0.78 2.23 32.22
N ASN A 163 -1.19 1.30 33.10
CA ASN A 163 -1.46 1.57 34.52
C ASN A 163 -0.17 1.76 35.36
N GLY A 164 1.01 1.54 34.77
CA GLY A 164 2.28 1.66 35.46
C GLY A 164 2.60 0.48 36.37
N GLU A 165 1.97 -0.68 36.21
CA GLU A 165 2.24 -1.89 37.01
C GLU A 165 3.48 -2.62 36.50
N CYS A 166 3.59 -2.81 35.17
CA CYS A 166 4.73 -3.45 34.52
C CYS A 166 5.34 -2.52 33.45
N ASN A 167 6.36 -3.00 32.72
CA ASN A 167 6.85 -2.37 31.49
C ASN A 167 6.64 -3.40 30.38
N CYS A 168 5.87 -3.05 29.34
CA CYS A 168 5.57 -3.93 28.23
C CYS A 168 6.44 -3.54 27.03
N ILE A 169 7.43 -4.39 26.71
CA ILE A 169 8.33 -4.19 25.57
C ILE A 169 8.15 -5.30 24.54
N SER A 170 8.24 -4.93 23.27
CA SER A 170 8.25 -5.86 22.14
C SER A 170 9.63 -5.82 21.50
N ILE A 171 10.22 -6.99 21.29
CA ILE A 171 11.52 -7.13 20.64
C ILE A 171 11.36 -7.82 19.29
N ASP A 172 12.08 -7.36 18.27
CA ASP A 172 12.08 -7.96 16.94
C ASP A 172 13.45 -7.83 16.29
N LEU A 173 13.91 -8.88 15.62
CA LEU A 173 15.11 -8.87 14.79
C LEU A 173 14.71 -8.80 13.33
N GLN A 174 15.03 -7.67 12.70
CA GLN A 174 14.71 -7.47 11.29
C GLN A 174 15.45 -8.47 10.39
N ALA A 175 14.83 -8.84 9.27
CA ALA A 175 15.48 -9.61 8.22
C ALA A 175 16.82 -8.97 7.81
N VAL A 176 17.82 -9.82 7.57
CA VAL A 176 19.20 -9.41 7.26
C VAL A 176 19.22 -8.35 6.16
N LEU A 177 19.82 -7.21 6.48
CA LEU A 177 20.09 -6.14 5.55
C LEU A 177 21.43 -6.40 4.88
N ILE A 178 21.56 -5.97 3.63
CA ILE A 178 22.78 -6.16 2.86
C ILE A 178 23.35 -4.79 2.49
N ALA A 179 24.61 -4.55 2.84
CA ALA A 179 25.29 -3.30 2.59
C ALA A 179 26.54 -3.49 1.69
N PRO A 180 26.76 -2.62 0.68
CA PRO A 180 25.88 -1.53 0.24
C PRO A 180 24.67 -2.04 -0.57
N ARG A 181 23.52 -1.39 -0.42
CA ARG A 181 22.32 -1.70 -1.22
C ARG A 181 22.39 -0.99 -2.58
N LEU A 182 22.87 -1.71 -3.59
CA LEU A 182 22.99 -1.20 -4.96
C LEU A 182 22.37 -2.17 -5.97
N GLN A 183 21.70 -1.64 -6.99
CA GLN A 183 21.10 -2.39 -8.09
C GLN A 183 22.02 -2.38 -9.32
N THR A 184 23.28 -2.77 -9.14
CA THR A 184 24.26 -2.84 -10.24
C THR A 184 24.74 -4.28 -10.41
N SER A 185 24.83 -4.75 -11.65
CA SER A 185 25.27 -6.12 -11.97
C SER A 185 26.66 -6.44 -11.43
N SER A 186 27.53 -5.43 -11.29
CA SER A 186 28.87 -5.57 -10.70
C SER A 186 28.85 -6.05 -9.25
N LEU A 187 27.77 -5.81 -8.48
CA LEU A 187 27.65 -6.28 -7.10
C LEU A 187 27.49 -7.80 -6.97
N TYR A 188 27.18 -8.52 -8.05
CA TYR A 188 27.11 -9.98 -8.00
C TYR A 188 28.46 -10.60 -7.60
N TYR A 189 29.56 -9.97 -8.02
CA TYR A 189 30.92 -10.44 -7.77
C TYR A 189 31.59 -9.75 -6.58
N LYS A 190 30.84 -8.99 -5.79
CA LYS A 190 31.37 -8.26 -4.63
C LYS A 190 30.79 -8.86 -3.36
N GLN A 191 31.66 -9.04 -2.37
CA GLN A 191 31.23 -9.39 -1.02
C GLN A 191 30.41 -8.23 -0.45
N LYS A 192 29.29 -8.58 0.18
CA LYS A 192 28.37 -7.63 0.79
C LYS A 192 28.33 -7.94 2.27
N LEU A 193 28.26 -6.89 3.09
CA LEU A 193 28.17 -7.05 4.54
C LEU A 193 26.74 -7.41 4.92
N ALA A 194 26.59 -8.42 5.76
CA ALA A 194 25.36 -8.64 6.49
C ALA A 194 25.26 -7.59 7.61
N VAL A 195 24.15 -6.86 7.61
CA VAL A 195 23.81 -5.86 8.61
C VAL A 195 22.54 -6.30 9.31
N HIS A 196 22.56 -6.30 10.62
CA HIS A 196 21.46 -6.67 11.48
C HIS A 196 20.87 -5.43 12.15
N ASN A 197 19.57 -5.47 12.42
CA ASN A 197 18.88 -4.43 13.17
C ASN A 197 17.97 -5.10 14.21
N PHE A 198 18.42 -5.08 15.47
CA PHE A 198 17.66 -5.56 16.60
C PHE A 198 16.87 -4.40 17.20
N THR A 199 15.55 -4.53 17.25
CA THR A 199 14.65 -3.46 17.66
C THR A 199 13.98 -3.77 18.99
N VAL A 200 13.97 -2.79 19.88
CA VAL A 200 13.24 -2.83 21.15
C VAL A 200 12.22 -1.71 21.12
N PHE A 201 10.94 -2.07 21.23
CA PHE A 201 9.81 -1.15 21.15
C PHE A 201 9.05 -1.14 22.47
N ASP A 202 8.87 0.04 23.05
CA ASP A 202 8.04 0.24 24.22
C ASP A 202 6.57 0.44 23.80
N MET A 203 5.70 -0.44 24.31
CA MET A 203 4.28 -0.45 23.96
C MET A 203 3.50 0.73 24.57
N VAL A 204 4.03 1.38 25.60
CA VAL A 204 3.39 2.51 26.30
C VAL A 204 3.91 3.84 25.75
N SER A 205 5.23 4.07 25.78
CA SER A 205 5.80 5.32 25.26
C SER A 205 5.79 5.40 23.73
N THR A 206 5.55 4.28 23.06
CA THR A 206 5.59 4.13 21.59
C THR A 206 6.95 4.50 20.98
N GLN A 207 8.01 4.44 21.77
CA GLN A 207 9.38 4.68 21.34
C GLN A 207 10.08 3.38 20.95
N ALA A 208 10.96 3.47 19.96
CA ALA A 208 11.75 2.36 19.46
C ALA A 208 13.23 2.67 19.55
N VAL A 209 14.03 1.70 19.98
CA VAL A 209 15.49 1.74 19.93
C VAL A 209 15.97 0.68 18.95
N CYS A 210 16.82 1.09 18.01
CA CYS A 210 17.36 0.24 16.95
C CYS A 210 18.86 0.01 17.19
N TYR A 211 19.22 -1.24 17.47
CA TYR A 211 20.60 -1.70 17.58
C TYR A 211 21.06 -2.24 16.23
N VAL A 212 21.76 -1.39 15.48
CA VAL A 212 22.28 -1.72 14.14
C VAL A 212 23.74 -2.11 14.24
N PHE A 213 24.09 -3.30 13.77
CA PHE A 213 25.46 -3.80 13.74
C PHE A 213 25.70 -4.67 12.52
N ASP A 214 26.92 -4.65 12.00
CA ASP A 214 27.34 -5.55 10.92
C ASP A 214 28.10 -6.78 11.45
N GLU A 215 28.29 -7.76 10.57
CA GLU A 215 28.99 -9.02 10.87
C GLU A 215 30.42 -8.85 11.41
N CYS A 216 31.06 -7.68 11.23
CA CYS A 216 32.38 -7.40 11.81
C CYS A 216 32.31 -6.93 13.27
N GLN A 217 31.16 -6.42 13.71
CA GLN A 217 31.00 -5.79 15.03
C GLN A 217 30.48 -6.77 16.08
N ALA A 218 29.52 -7.60 15.70
CA ALA A 218 28.91 -8.56 16.61
C ALA A 218 28.38 -9.77 15.85
N ASP A 219 28.28 -10.89 16.55
CA ASP A 219 27.67 -12.12 16.05
C ASP A 219 26.17 -12.21 16.42
N LEU A 220 25.53 -13.30 16.02
CA LEU A 220 24.13 -13.58 16.32
C LEU A 220 23.96 -14.49 17.55
N THR A 221 24.88 -14.41 18.51
CA THR A 221 24.77 -15.18 19.75
C THR A 221 23.83 -14.50 20.75
N ALA A 222 23.27 -15.31 21.67
CA ALA A 222 22.39 -14.82 22.73
C ALA A 222 23.01 -13.68 23.58
N ASN A 223 24.34 -13.67 23.72
CA ASN A 223 25.05 -12.67 24.51
C ASN A 223 24.97 -11.26 23.90
N VAL A 224 24.98 -11.15 22.57
CA VAL A 224 24.83 -9.87 21.87
C VAL A 224 23.44 -9.29 22.13
N PHE A 225 22.39 -10.09 21.94
CA PHE A 225 21.02 -9.66 22.21
C PHE A 225 20.76 -9.33 23.68
N ALA A 226 21.33 -10.11 24.60
CA ALA A 226 21.27 -9.82 26.03
C ALA A 226 21.98 -8.50 26.36
N SER A 227 23.07 -8.18 25.66
CA SER A 227 23.81 -6.91 25.84
C SER A 227 22.98 -5.73 25.35
N CYS A 228 22.35 -5.83 24.17
CA CYS A 228 21.41 -4.82 23.67
C CYS A 228 20.24 -4.60 24.64
N LEU A 229 19.64 -5.68 25.17
CA LEU A 229 18.53 -5.57 26.11
C LEU A 229 18.97 -4.97 27.45
N THR A 230 20.17 -5.34 27.93
CA THR A 230 20.74 -4.78 29.16
C THR A 230 21.02 -3.29 29.02
N ASP A 231 21.54 -2.87 27.88
CA ASP A 231 21.76 -1.46 27.55
C ASP A 231 20.43 -0.69 27.56
N TYR A 232 19.42 -1.20 26.85
CA TYR A 232 18.07 -0.63 26.83
C TYR A 232 17.48 -0.45 28.24
N ILE A 233 17.54 -1.50 29.07
CA ILE A 233 17.00 -1.45 30.44
C ILE A 233 17.73 -0.43 31.32
N LYS A 234 19.04 -0.23 31.12
CA LYS A 234 19.85 0.68 31.94
C LYS A 234 19.72 2.14 31.56
N HIS A 235 19.58 2.41 30.26
CA HIS A 235 19.73 3.76 29.70
C HIS A 235 18.44 4.34 29.12
N GLU A 236 17.59 3.50 28.54
CA GLU A 236 16.41 3.94 27.76
C GLU A 236 15.11 3.73 28.54
N LEU A 237 15.06 2.73 29.41
CA LEU A 237 13.85 2.42 30.16
C LEU A 237 13.64 3.45 31.28
N PRO A 238 12.50 4.18 31.29
CA PRO A 238 12.26 5.22 32.28
C PRO A 238 12.20 4.63 33.68
N LYS A 239 13.01 5.17 34.60
CA LYS A 239 12.99 4.76 36.00
C LYS A 239 11.66 5.20 36.61
N LYS A 240 10.86 4.24 37.08
CA LYS A 240 9.71 4.54 37.94
C LYS A 240 10.25 5.16 39.24
N THR A 241 10.04 6.47 39.40
CA THR A 241 10.31 7.23 40.65
C THR A 241 9.40 6.78 41.77
#